data_AF-A0A2D9CDM2-F1
#
_entry.id   AF-A0A2D9CDM2-F1
#
_cell.length_a   1.000
_cell.length_b   1.000
_cell.length_c   1.000
_cell.angle_alpha   90.00
_cell.angle_beta   90.00
_cell.angle_gamma   90.00
#
_symmetry.space_group_name_H-M   'P 1'
#
loop_
_entity.id
_entity.type
_entity.pdbx_description
1 polymer ?
#
loop_
_entity_poly.entity_id
_entity_poly.type
_entity_poly.pdbx_seq_one_letter_code
_entity_poly.pdbx_strand_id
1 'polypeptide(L)'
;MKIEYIIPTLYRDTLDRAVTSIKRECTDHNILICGEIKDGRGVGNRNDGLNKIRIDSDWIIFLDDDDYLNEGFSKQLDDTYDIVVLRMSQDASNPFYPPKVIPRLEDSRLYSGNVGCNFAIKTSLYLKHKWLFDVTAKNPDWNFLEKALSQTNKTKVTNEIYYVAPMGGYNKLKPTGKR
;
A
#
# COMPACT_ATOMS: atom_id res chain seq x y z
N MET A 1 11.27 14.74 4.51
CA MET A 1 10.94 13.32 4.28
C MET A 1 10.42 13.19 2.86
N LYS A 2 10.99 12.26 2.10
CA LYS A 2 10.65 11.96 0.72
C LYS A 2 10.07 10.56 0.59
N ILE A 3 8.90 10.45 -0.04
CA ILE A 3 8.15 9.19 -0.11
C ILE A 3 8.00 8.72 -1.56
N GLU A 4 8.32 7.46 -1.81
CA GLU A 4 8.02 6.75 -3.07
C GLU A 4 6.67 6.05 -2.94
N TYR A 5 5.69 6.46 -3.73
CA TYR A 5 4.41 5.77 -3.84
C TYR A 5 4.43 4.85 -5.04
N ILE A 6 4.23 3.55 -4.84
CA ILE A 6 4.02 2.59 -5.92
C ILE A 6 2.53 2.35 -6.07
N ILE A 7 1.98 2.77 -7.21
CA ILE A 7 0.60 2.48 -7.59
C ILE A 7 0.59 1.38 -8.66
N PRO A 8 0.35 0.12 -8.30
CA PRO A 8 0.04 -0.90 -9.29
C PRO A 8 -1.31 -0.58 -9.92
N THR A 9 -1.34 -0.38 -11.23
CA THR A 9 -2.55 0.05 -11.92
C THR A 9 -2.95 -0.89 -13.04
N LEU A 10 -4.26 -1.01 -13.23
CA LEU A 10 -4.87 -1.49 -14.46
C LEU A 10 -5.54 -0.34 -15.24
N TYR A 11 -5.18 0.90 -14.91
CA TYR A 11 -5.77 2.15 -15.37
C TYR A 11 -7.28 2.21 -15.16
N ARG A 12 -7.71 2.01 -13.90
CA ARG A 12 -9.09 2.26 -13.50
C ARG A 12 -9.34 3.76 -13.36
N ASP A 13 -10.59 4.18 -13.56
CA ASP A 13 -11.04 5.58 -13.39
C ASP A 13 -10.81 6.11 -11.96
N THR A 14 -10.59 5.21 -11.00
CA THR A 14 -10.26 5.54 -9.61
C THR A 14 -8.81 5.99 -9.39
N LEU A 15 -7.93 5.83 -10.38
CA LEU A 15 -6.50 6.18 -10.28
C LEU A 15 -6.31 7.66 -9.91
N ASP A 16 -7.12 8.55 -10.48
CA ASP A 16 -7.06 9.98 -10.17
C ASP A 16 -7.35 10.27 -8.70
N ARG A 17 -8.24 9.50 -8.06
CA ARG A 17 -8.51 9.61 -6.63
C ARG A 17 -7.30 9.17 -5.82
N ALA A 18 -6.68 8.04 -6.16
CA ALA A 18 -5.48 7.54 -5.50
C ALA A 18 -4.35 8.59 -5.56
N VAL A 19 -4.05 9.10 -6.76
CA VAL A 19 -3.05 10.15 -6.99
C VAL A 19 -3.40 11.44 -6.23
N THR A 20 -4.66 11.87 -6.26
CA THR A 20 -5.11 13.07 -5.54
C THR A 20 -4.92 12.92 -4.03
N SER A 21 -5.20 11.75 -3.47
CA SER A 21 -5.02 11.50 -2.04
C SER A 21 -3.56 11.63 -1.59
N ILE A 22 -2.61 11.17 -2.42
CA ILE A 22 -1.17 11.35 -2.16
C ILE A 22 -0.80 12.83 -2.19
N LYS A 23 -1.27 13.57 -3.20
CA LYS A 23 -0.95 15.00 -3.38
C LYS A 23 -1.46 15.86 -2.22
N ARG A 24 -2.58 15.50 -1.60
CA ARG A 24 -3.14 16.23 -0.45
C ARG A 24 -2.27 16.18 0.79
N GLU A 25 -1.45 15.14 0.96
CA GLU A 25 -0.52 15.04 2.11
C GLU A 25 0.54 16.15 2.13
N CYS A 26 0.79 16.81 0.98
CA CYS A 26 1.73 17.91 0.84
C CYS A 26 3.18 17.58 1.26
N THR A 27 3.59 16.30 1.17
CA THR A 27 4.98 15.85 1.39
C THR A 27 5.78 15.83 0.10
N ASP A 28 7.12 15.92 0.18
CA ASP A 28 7.98 15.60 -0.98
C ASP A 28 7.77 14.14 -1.39
N HIS A 29 7.46 13.90 -2.67
CA HIS A 29 7.05 12.58 -3.13
C HIS A 29 7.38 12.32 -4.60
N ASN A 30 7.48 11.04 -4.92
CA ASN A 30 7.45 10.53 -6.28
C ASN A 30 6.33 9.49 -6.40
N ILE A 31 5.58 9.52 -7.49
CA ILE A 31 4.47 8.57 -7.74
C ILE A 31 4.87 7.69 -8.92
N LEU A 32 5.15 6.42 -8.62
CA LEU A 32 5.47 5.37 -9.58
C LEU A 32 4.18 4.63 -9.97
N ILE A 33 3.52 5.11 -11.02
CA ILE A 33 2.38 4.43 -11.62
C ILE A 33 2.91 3.27 -12.47
N CYS A 34 2.60 2.04 -12.05
CA CYS A 34 3.17 0.82 -12.62
C CYS A 34 2.07 -0.08 -13.18
N GLY A 35 2.16 -0.41 -14.47
CA GLY A 35 1.25 -1.33 -15.12
C GLY A 35 0.94 -0.96 -16.56
N GLU A 36 0.39 -1.92 -17.28
CA GLU A 36 -0.16 -1.78 -18.62
C GLU A 36 -1.61 -2.28 -18.65
N ILE A 37 -2.44 -1.69 -19.51
CA ILE A 37 -3.88 -2.02 -19.66
C ILE A 37 -4.10 -3.53 -19.90
N LYS A 38 -3.13 -4.20 -20.52
CA LYS A 38 -3.29 -5.56 -21.06
C LYS A 38 -2.89 -6.69 -20.13
N ASP A 39 -2.17 -6.41 -19.04
CA ASP A 39 -1.47 -7.48 -18.33
C ASP A 39 -2.23 -8.08 -17.16
N GLY A 40 -3.22 -7.41 -16.57
CA GLY A 40 -3.96 -7.95 -15.42
C GLY A 40 -3.09 -8.31 -14.19
N ARG A 41 -1.78 -8.00 -14.22
CA ARG A 41 -0.78 -8.36 -13.21
C ARG A 41 -0.69 -7.34 -12.09
N GLY A 42 -1.77 -7.15 -11.32
CA GLY A 42 -1.78 -6.18 -10.21
C GLY A 42 -0.59 -6.35 -9.25
N VAL A 43 -0.26 -7.58 -8.87
CA VAL A 43 0.89 -7.89 -7.99
C VAL A 43 2.23 -7.70 -8.69
N GLY A 44 2.35 -8.15 -9.95
CA GLY A 44 3.58 -8.04 -10.73
C GLY A 44 3.98 -6.57 -10.95
N ASN A 45 2.99 -5.70 -11.16
CA ASN A 45 3.22 -4.27 -11.33
C ASN A 45 3.86 -3.60 -10.10
N ARG A 46 3.68 -4.16 -8.89
CA ARG A 46 4.39 -3.66 -7.68
C ARG A 46 5.90 -3.92 -7.77
N ASN A 47 6.31 -5.05 -8.33
CA ASN A 47 7.72 -5.37 -8.54
C ASN A 47 8.38 -4.42 -9.55
N ASP A 48 7.65 -3.98 -10.58
CA ASP A 48 8.15 -2.96 -11.51
C ASP A 48 8.41 -1.62 -10.82
N GLY A 49 7.55 -1.23 -9.87
CA GLY A 49 7.76 -0.05 -9.04
C GLY A 49 8.96 -0.20 -8.11
N LEU A 50 9.09 -1.35 -7.46
CA LEU A 50 10.21 -1.69 -6.58
C LEU A 50 11.59 -1.60 -7.28
N ASN A 51 11.63 -1.87 -8.59
CA ASN A 51 12.84 -1.74 -9.41
C ASN A 51 13.20 -0.29 -9.78
N LYS A 52 12.28 0.66 -9.56
CA LYS A 52 12.44 2.09 -9.89
C LYS A 52 12.64 2.97 -8.66
N ILE A 53 12.65 2.39 -7.47
CA ILE A 53 12.83 3.11 -6.20
C ILE A 53 14.15 3.90 -6.22
N ARG A 54 14.06 5.18 -5.87
CA ARG A 54 15.21 6.05 -5.75
C ARG A 54 15.96 5.82 -4.45
N ILE A 55 17.28 5.88 -4.52
CA ILE A 55 18.17 5.69 -3.37
C ILE A 55 18.07 6.83 -2.34
N ASP A 56 17.62 8.01 -2.77
CA ASP A 56 17.48 9.22 -1.94
C ASP A 56 16.07 9.36 -1.32
N SER A 57 15.21 8.35 -1.43
CA SER A 57 13.91 8.32 -0.77
C SER A 57 14.02 7.77 0.66
N ASP A 58 13.12 8.21 1.55
CA ASP A 58 13.09 7.78 2.95
C ASP A 58 12.15 6.58 3.15
N TRP A 59 10.99 6.60 2.48
CA TRP A 59 9.92 5.63 2.65
C TRP A 59 9.33 5.18 1.33
N ILE A 60 8.83 3.95 1.31
CA ILE A 60 8.08 3.33 0.21
C ILE A 60 6.68 3.03 0.72
N ILE A 61 5.65 3.42 -0.02
CA ILE A 61 4.25 3.13 0.26
C ILE A 61 3.61 2.50 -0.97
N PHE A 62 2.86 1.42 -0.77
CA PHE A 62 2.02 0.83 -1.81
C PHE A 62 0.60 1.38 -1.69
N LEU A 63 -0.02 1.72 -2.82
CA LEU A 63 -1.41 2.17 -2.87
C LEU A 63 -2.06 1.62 -4.13
N ASP A 64 -3.06 0.75 -4.00
CA ASP A 64 -3.78 0.24 -5.17
C ASP A 64 -4.53 1.38 -5.90
N ASP A 65 -4.69 1.24 -7.22
CA ASP A 65 -5.30 2.28 -8.07
C ASP A 65 -6.80 2.53 -7.83
N ASP A 66 -7.43 1.72 -6.98
CA ASP A 66 -8.81 1.87 -6.52
C ASP A 66 -8.96 2.30 -5.06
N ASP A 67 -7.85 2.49 -4.36
CA ASP A 67 -7.80 2.87 -2.95
C ASP A 67 -7.42 4.36 -2.79
N TYR A 68 -7.39 4.85 -1.54
CA TYR A 68 -6.89 6.19 -1.22
C TYR A 68 -6.35 6.30 0.20
N LEU A 69 -5.57 7.34 0.46
CA LEU A 69 -5.04 7.66 1.78
C LEU A 69 -5.79 8.83 2.43
N ASN A 70 -6.04 8.75 3.74
CA ASN A 70 -6.50 9.88 4.54
C ASN A 70 -5.31 10.73 4.99
N GLU A 71 -5.48 12.06 5.03
CA GLU A 71 -4.41 13.00 5.38
C GLU A 71 -3.81 12.77 6.79
N GLY A 72 -2.54 13.12 6.95
CA GLY A 72 -1.81 13.03 8.22
C GLY A 72 -1.05 11.73 8.42
N PHE A 73 -1.12 10.79 7.47
CA PHE A 73 -0.39 9.52 7.56
C PHE A 73 1.12 9.71 7.58
N SER A 74 1.65 10.75 6.92
CA SER A 74 3.10 11.02 6.88
C SER A 74 3.66 11.36 8.25
N LYS A 75 2.84 11.90 9.17
CA LYS A 75 3.21 12.17 10.57
C LYS A 75 3.45 10.88 11.36
N GLN A 76 3.01 9.74 10.82
CA GLN A 76 3.27 8.42 11.38
C GLN A 76 4.59 7.82 10.89
N LEU A 77 5.29 8.46 9.95
CA LEU A 77 6.54 7.95 9.38
C LEU A 77 7.69 8.70 10.02
N ASP A 78 8.44 8.01 10.88
CA ASP A 78 9.52 8.61 11.67
C ASP A 78 10.66 7.61 11.88
N ASP A 79 11.81 8.09 12.35
CA ASP A 79 13.03 7.29 12.41
C ASP A 79 13.04 6.16 13.45
N THR A 80 12.05 6.12 14.33
CA THR A 80 11.87 5.06 15.33
C THR A 80 11.46 3.74 14.69
N TYR A 81 10.81 3.80 13.51
CA TYR A 81 10.22 2.65 12.84
C TYR A 81 10.90 2.38 11.50
N ASP A 82 10.97 1.10 11.14
CA ASP A 82 11.36 0.65 9.80
C ASP A 82 10.14 0.24 8.99
N ILE A 83 9.06 -0.17 9.66
CA ILE A 83 7.79 -0.58 9.04
C ILE A 83 6.64 0.07 9.81
N VAL A 84 5.73 0.72 9.07
CA VAL A 84 4.51 1.31 9.62
C VAL A 84 3.31 0.73 8.88
N VAL A 85 2.48 -0.05 9.58
CA VAL A 85 1.22 -0.55 9.02
C VAL A 85 0.15 0.52 9.23
N LEU A 86 -0.30 1.12 8.13
CA LEU A 86 -1.34 2.12 8.10
C LEU A 86 -2.68 1.42 8.22
N ARG A 87 -3.36 1.51 9.36
CA ARG A 87 -4.65 0.84 9.57
C ARG A 87 -5.62 1.21 8.45
N MET A 88 -6.29 0.18 7.95
CA MET A 88 -7.10 0.20 6.75
C MET A 88 -8.57 0.00 7.06
N SER A 89 -9.42 0.78 6.41
CA SER A 89 -10.86 0.49 6.28
C SER A 89 -11.12 -0.24 4.96
N GLN A 90 -11.54 -1.49 5.03
CA GLN A 90 -11.94 -2.30 3.88
C GLN A 90 -13.46 -2.20 3.65
N ASP A 91 -13.87 -2.28 2.39
CA ASP A 91 -15.28 -2.24 1.98
C ASP A 91 -16.01 -0.97 2.46
N ALA A 92 -15.29 0.16 2.48
CA ALA A 92 -15.79 1.43 3.04
C ALA A 92 -17.02 1.99 2.30
N SER A 93 -17.31 1.52 1.09
CA SER A 93 -18.47 1.92 0.30
C SER A 93 -19.53 0.81 0.18
N ASN A 94 -19.43 -0.27 0.95
CA ASN A 94 -20.42 -1.33 0.96
C ASN A 94 -21.73 -0.83 1.61
N PRO A 95 -22.89 -0.90 0.91
CA PRO A 95 -24.15 -0.41 1.46
C PRO A 95 -24.81 -1.38 2.45
N PHE A 96 -24.35 -2.63 2.53
CA PHE A 96 -24.99 -3.69 3.32
C PHE A 96 -24.28 -3.98 4.64
N TYR A 97 -22.97 -3.74 4.72
CA TYR A 97 -22.15 -4.09 5.88
C TYR A 97 -21.24 -2.93 6.27
N PRO A 98 -20.98 -2.74 7.59
CA PRO A 98 -20.00 -1.76 8.03
C PRO A 98 -18.60 -2.13 7.53
N PRO A 99 -17.72 -1.12 7.33
CA PRO A 99 -16.35 -1.37 6.92
C PRO A 99 -15.61 -2.26 7.91
N LYS A 100 -14.79 -3.17 7.39
CA LYS A 100 -13.89 -3.98 8.20
C LYS A 100 -12.59 -3.23 8.40
N VAL A 101 -12.20 -3.02 9.66
CA VAL A 101 -10.94 -2.36 10.00
C VAL A 101 -9.83 -3.39 10.21
N ILE A 102 -8.71 -3.26 9.48
CA ILE A 102 -7.52 -4.12 9.63
C ILE A 102 -6.20 -3.32 9.65
N PRO A 103 -5.20 -3.67 10.47
CA PRO A 103 -5.30 -4.61 11.58
C PRO A 103 -6.38 -4.18 12.59
N ARG A 104 -7.05 -5.15 13.20
CA ARG A 104 -8.16 -4.90 14.16
C ARG A 104 -7.73 -3.93 15.26
N LEU A 105 -8.66 -3.14 15.77
CA LEU A 105 -8.40 -2.13 16.80
C LEU A 105 -7.94 -2.81 18.11
N GLU A 106 -8.60 -3.91 18.45
CA GLU A 106 -8.32 -4.73 19.64
C GLU A 106 -7.17 -5.74 19.45
N ASP A 107 -6.67 -5.93 18.22
CA ASP A 107 -5.61 -6.90 17.90
C ASP A 107 -4.63 -6.34 16.87
N SER A 108 -3.52 -5.82 17.37
CA SER A 108 -2.43 -5.27 16.56
C SER A 108 -1.48 -6.34 16.00
N ARG A 109 -1.76 -7.64 16.20
CA ARG A 109 -0.94 -8.70 15.61
C ARG A 109 -1.09 -8.68 14.09
N LEU A 110 0.03 -8.77 13.40
CA LEU A 110 0.08 -8.84 11.94
C LEU A 110 0.07 -10.31 11.52
N TYR A 111 -0.89 -10.67 10.68
CA TYR A 111 -1.03 -12.00 10.08
C TYR A 111 -1.85 -11.91 8.79
N SER A 112 -1.78 -12.94 7.95
CA SER A 112 -2.53 -13.01 6.70
C SER A 112 -4.03 -12.76 6.92
N GLY A 113 -4.61 -11.81 6.16
CA GLY A 113 -6.02 -11.42 6.27
C GLY A 113 -6.33 -10.36 7.35
N ASN A 114 -5.32 -9.98 8.15
CA ASN A 114 -5.35 -8.82 9.05
C ASN A 114 -4.43 -7.68 8.57
N VAL A 115 -3.91 -7.80 7.35
CA VAL A 115 -3.19 -6.77 6.58
C VAL A 115 -3.45 -6.99 5.09
N GLY A 116 -3.30 -5.93 4.30
CA GLY A 116 -3.12 -5.95 2.85
C GLY A 116 -1.81 -5.23 2.49
N CYS A 117 -1.79 -4.48 1.39
CA CYS A 117 -0.67 -3.61 0.99
C CYS A 117 -0.59 -2.30 1.80
N ASN A 118 -1.36 -2.16 2.87
CA ASN A 118 -1.50 -0.97 3.72
C ASN A 118 -0.32 -0.75 4.67
N PHE A 119 0.90 -0.74 4.14
CA PHE A 119 2.11 -0.54 4.91
C PHE A 119 3.11 0.37 4.20
N ALA A 120 3.87 1.11 5.01
CA ALA A 120 5.04 1.86 4.60
C ALA A 120 6.31 1.15 5.08
N ILE A 121 7.36 1.15 4.27
CA ILE A 121 8.65 0.54 4.58
C ILE A 121 9.75 1.57 4.39
N LYS A 122 10.69 1.66 5.33
CA LYS A 122 11.90 2.46 5.16
C LYS A 122 12.64 2.01 3.91
N THR A 123 12.93 2.96 3.03
CA THR A 123 13.65 2.69 1.78
C THR A 123 14.98 2.00 2.08
N SER A 124 15.73 2.42 3.10
CA SER A 124 17.00 1.81 3.48
C SER A 124 16.88 0.33 3.86
N LEU A 125 15.81 -0.05 4.59
CA LEU A 125 15.52 -1.45 4.91
C LEU A 125 15.26 -2.24 3.63
N TYR A 126 14.39 -1.74 2.74
CA TYR A 126 14.12 -2.39 1.46
C TYR A 126 15.39 -2.51 0.60
N LEU A 127 16.20 -1.46 0.47
CA LEU A 127 17.38 -1.45 -0.39
C LEU A 127 18.46 -2.44 0.06
N LYS A 128 18.53 -2.75 1.36
CA LYS A 128 19.44 -3.75 1.91
C LYS A 128 19.09 -5.18 1.48
N HIS A 129 17.80 -5.49 1.29
CA HIS A 129 17.33 -6.86 1.11
C HIS A 129 16.63 -7.15 -0.22
N LYS A 130 16.08 -6.12 -0.88
CA LYS A 130 15.51 -6.16 -2.24
C LYS A 130 14.45 -7.26 -2.45
N TRP A 131 13.52 -7.40 -1.51
CA TRP A 131 12.41 -8.35 -1.66
C TRP A 131 11.51 -8.02 -2.83
N LEU A 132 10.87 -9.06 -3.37
CA LEU A 132 9.83 -8.93 -4.38
C LEU A 132 8.56 -9.63 -3.91
N PHE A 133 7.41 -9.14 -4.39
CA PHE A 133 6.14 -9.83 -4.22
C PHE A 133 6.18 -11.15 -4.99
N ASP A 134 5.80 -12.24 -4.33
CA ASP A 134 5.59 -13.53 -4.97
C ASP A 134 4.23 -13.54 -5.67
N VAL A 135 4.25 -13.47 -7.01
CA VAL A 135 3.04 -13.44 -7.85
C VAL A 135 2.25 -14.76 -7.82
N THR A 136 2.84 -15.83 -7.29
CA THR A 136 2.20 -17.14 -7.16
C THR A 136 1.63 -17.39 -5.76
N ALA A 137 1.96 -16.54 -4.79
CA ALA A 137 1.51 -16.69 -3.42
C ALA A 137 -0.01 -16.44 -3.30
N LYS A 138 -0.67 -17.24 -2.47
CA LYS A 138 -2.11 -17.08 -2.16
C LYS A 138 -2.43 -15.70 -1.58
N ASN A 139 -1.53 -15.17 -0.74
CA ASN A 139 -1.63 -13.85 -0.12
C ASN A 139 -0.31 -13.10 -0.35
N PRO A 140 -0.12 -12.49 -1.52
CA PRO A 140 1.16 -11.91 -1.93
C PRO A 140 1.60 -10.75 -1.02
N ASP A 141 0.65 -9.95 -0.53
CA ASP A 141 0.93 -8.83 0.38
C ASP A 141 1.47 -9.32 1.73
N TRP A 142 0.84 -10.35 2.31
CA TRP A 142 1.33 -10.97 3.54
C TRP A 142 2.70 -11.62 3.33
N ASN A 143 2.88 -12.37 2.24
CA ASN A 143 4.16 -13.01 1.94
C ASN A 143 5.31 -11.99 1.84
N PHE A 144 5.04 -10.84 1.24
CA PHE A 144 6.00 -9.75 1.17
C PHE A 144 6.27 -9.13 2.54
N LEU A 145 5.20 -8.76 3.27
CA LEU A 145 5.33 -8.11 4.57
C LEU A 145 6.01 -9.01 5.62
N GLU A 146 5.69 -10.30 5.64
CA GLU A 146 6.31 -11.29 6.55
C GLU A 146 7.84 -11.35 6.36
N LYS A 147 8.31 -11.32 5.10
CA LYS A 147 9.75 -11.23 4.80
C LYS A 147 10.36 -9.95 5.35
N ALA A 148 9.69 -8.80 5.19
CA ALA A 148 10.19 -7.53 5.71
C ALA A 148 10.20 -7.49 7.26
N LEU A 149 9.12 -7.97 7.90
CA LEU A 149 8.99 -8.08 9.35
C LEU A 149 10.06 -8.99 9.96
N SER A 150 10.50 -10.03 9.24
CA SER A 150 11.57 -10.92 9.72
C SER A 150 12.94 -10.23 9.89
N GLN A 151 13.12 -9.01 9.39
CA GLN A 151 14.39 -8.27 9.46
C GLN A 151 14.43 -7.15 10.48
N THR A 152 13.31 -6.83 11.12
CA THR A 152 13.24 -5.71 12.06
C THR A 152 12.20 -5.94 13.14
N ASN A 153 12.47 -5.42 14.33
CA ASN A 153 11.50 -5.30 15.42
C ASN A 153 10.93 -3.88 15.54
N LYS A 154 11.35 -2.94 14.68
CA LYS A 154 10.90 -1.54 14.69
C LYS A 154 9.64 -1.37 13.84
N THR A 155 8.57 -2.00 14.29
CA THR A 155 7.28 -1.99 13.57
C THR A 155 6.19 -1.37 14.44
N LYS A 156 5.32 -0.56 13.83
CA LYS A 156 4.07 -0.12 14.47
C LYS A 156 2.85 -0.32 13.57
N VAL A 157 1.69 -0.36 14.21
CA VAL A 157 0.37 -0.23 13.58
C VAL A 157 -0.21 1.12 13.98
N THR A 158 -0.71 1.91 13.03
CA THR A 158 -1.32 3.21 13.36
C THR A 158 -2.63 3.04 14.11
N ASN A 159 -2.92 3.96 15.04
CA ASN A 159 -4.20 3.97 15.76
C ASN A 159 -5.37 4.36 14.84
N GLU A 160 -5.19 5.45 14.09
CA GLU A 160 -6.16 5.97 13.14
C GLU A 160 -6.14 5.21 11.81
N ILE A 161 -7.26 5.31 11.08
CA ILE A 161 -7.42 4.76 9.73
C ILE A 161 -6.83 5.74 8.72
N TYR A 162 -5.71 5.33 8.10
CA TYR A 162 -5.03 6.11 7.08
C TYR A 162 -5.14 5.54 5.67
N TYR A 163 -5.46 4.25 5.56
CA TYR A 163 -5.64 3.58 4.27
C TYR A 163 -7.12 3.25 4.08
N VAL A 164 -7.69 3.55 2.92
CA VAL A 164 -9.09 3.22 2.63
C VAL A 164 -9.17 2.43 1.35
N ALA A 165 -9.73 1.22 1.47
CA ALA A 165 -10.09 0.36 0.36
C ALA A 165 -11.63 0.37 0.20
N PRO A 166 -12.19 1.19 -0.71
CA PRO A 166 -13.63 1.40 -0.81
C PRO A 166 -14.39 0.15 -1.20
N MET A 167 -13.78 -0.70 -2.03
CA MET A 167 -14.36 -1.94 -2.52
C MET A 167 -13.41 -3.12 -2.29
N GLY A 168 -13.89 -4.15 -1.61
CA GLY A 168 -13.22 -5.42 -1.49
C GLY A 168 -13.10 -6.15 -2.84
N GLY A 169 -12.18 -7.12 -2.91
CA GLY A 169 -11.75 -7.77 -4.16
C GLY A 169 -12.87 -8.27 -5.09
N TYR A 170 -14.01 -8.67 -4.55
CA TYR A 170 -15.16 -9.20 -5.32
C TYR A 170 -15.95 -8.12 -6.07
N ASN A 171 -15.86 -6.85 -5.62
CA ASN A 171 -16.63 -5.73 -6.14
C ASN A 171 -15.80 -4.80 -7.03
N LYS A 172 -14.50 -5.09 -7.24
CA LYS A 172 -13.59 -4.23 -8.00
C LYS A 172 -14.09 -4.01 -9.43
N LEU A 173 -14.16 -2.73 -9.86
CA LEU A 173 -14.52 -2.37 -11.22
C LEU A 173 -13.56 -3.02 -12.21
N LYS A 174 -14.10 -3.48 -13.34
CA LYS A 174 -13.30 -3.98 -14.45
C LYS A 174 -12.43 -2.82 -15.00
N PRO A 175 -11.20 -3.11 -15.45
CA PRO A 175 -10.37 -2.11 -16.13
C PRO A 175 -11.13 -1.47 -17.30
N THR A 176 -11.11 -0.14 -17.41
CA THR A 176 -11.83 0.61 -18.45
C THR A 176 -11.00 0.79 -19.72
N GLY A 177 -9.69 0.55 -19.65
CA GLY A 177 -8.78 0.47 -20.81
C GLY A 177 -8.59 1.80 -21.55
N LYS A 178 -8.91 2.94 -20.94
CA LYS A 178 -8.77 4.27 -21.53
C LYS A 178 -7.71 5.09 -20.78
N ARG A 179 -6.84 5.76 -21.54
CA ARG A 179 -5.94 6.83 -21.09
C ARG A 179 -6.56 8.18 -21.42
#